data_AF-A0A553LBP5-F1
#
_entry.id   AF-A0A553LBP5-F1
#
_cell.length_a   1.000
_cell.length_b   1.000
_cell.length_c   1.000
_cell.angle_alpha   90.00
_cell.angle_beta   90.00
_cell.angle_gamma   90.00
#
_symmetry.space_group_name_H-M   'P 1'
#
loop_
_entity.id
_entity.type
_entity.pdbx_description
1 polymer ?
#
loop_
_entity_poly.entity_id
_entity_poly.type
_entity_poly.pdbx_seq_one_letter_code
_entity_poly.pdbx_strand_id
1 'polypeptide(L)'
;MIRDLFIKMGVSNNYKLIPESPIIRNNADTFFIGSAIMANMDLFEAEKEKKHEIPQKYITAQRVFSANRLEDVGKYPLATPFEVMLSIFRFGDKSVEPSIDFILNFLNLALGIDPSQLIYLAPYELGIRNTVLSKKVPERNVISWENNIPLRLGKNKPQGYYLKIFLPYKHGIIPISTIGFIEGINGISTDSALFLERLSFVKDNLIHWYESEFFIDLTKEVKAQFPKFNYNEVYLWANHLRTLMALYYDGVRPEGKGPGHTMRKIIRTLSGTLSGDKVCDDKALKLISAGIKSLKNLGYDITETVDVNELTEQIFRQINNGSSQIAREIKRFKRALSNNEIKSSKDLKQWNEERGLTYEWMRKASEDEGVYDLPFPEIEKRFWLRNECYSFDTNQKITDPVQFLKNAESKRMKGVMKN
;
A
#
# COMPACT_ATOMS: atom_id res chain seq x y z
N MET A 1 4.95 -14.52 -15.66
CA MET A 1 5.03 -13.21 -14.95
C MET A 1 5.85 -13.36 -13.67
N ILE A 2 6.24 -12.27 -12.98
CA ILE A 2 7.07 -12.33 -11.74
C ILE A 2 6.41 -13.21 -10.66
N ARG A 3 5.09 -13.16 -10.52
CA ARG A 3 4.34 -14.03 -9.59
C ARG A 3 4.62 -15.50 -9.85
N ASP A 4 4.45 -15.96 -11.08
CA ASP A 4 4.64 -17.38 -11.43
C ASP A 4 6.08 -17.81 -11.20
N LEU A 5 7.03 -16.92 -11.48
CA LEU A 5 8.45 -17.16 -11.22
C LEU A 5 8.71 -17.37 -9.73
N PHE A 6 8.14 -16.54 -8.86
CA PHE A 6 8.23 -16.67 -7.40
C PHE A 6 7.67 -18.01 -6.92
N ILE A 7 6.45 -18.36 -7.35
CA ILE A 7 5.79 -19.61 -6.96
C ILE A 7 6.57 -20.82 -7.47
N LYS A 8 6.98 -20.83 -8.75
CA LYS A 8 7.77 -21.93 -9.34
C LYS A 8 9.11 -22.12 -8.62
N MET A 9 9.79 -21.03 -8.29
CA MET A 9 11.04 -21.07 -7.52
C MET A 9 10.80 -21.67 -6.13
N GLY A 10 9.74 -21.26 -5.42
CA GLY A 10 9.39 -21.84 -4.13
C GLY A 10 9.11 -23.33 -4.20
N VAL A 11 8.22 -23.75 -5.10
CA VAL A 11 7.87 -25.17 -5.26
C VAL A 11 9.09 -26.01 -5.60
N SER A 12 9.98 -25.52 -6.48
CA SER A 12 11.24 -26.19 -6.83
C SER A 12 12.22 -26.29 -5.64
N ASN A 13 12.07 -25.42 -4.64
CA ASN A 13 12.83 -25.44 -3.38
C ASN A 13 12.07 -26.14 -2.23
N ASN A 14 11.07 -26.97 -2.56
CA ASN A 14 10.23 -27.73 -1.62
C ASN A 14 9.44 -26.84 -0.66
N TYR A 15 8.96 -25.68 -1.11
CA TYR A 15 7.95 -24.90 -0.40
C TYR A 15 6.56 -25.41 -0.78
N LYS A 16 5.71 -25.61 0.22
CA LYS A 16 4.29 -25.90 0.00
C LYS A 16 3.55 -24.62 -0.39
N LEU A 17 2.90 -24.62 -1.54
CA LEU A 17 2.03 -23.51 -1.95
C LEU A 17 0.81 -23.44 -1.02
N ILE A 18 0.57 -22.26 -0.46
CA ILE A 18 -0.67 -21.96 0.27
C ILE A 18 -1.58 -21.16 -0.67
N PRO A 19 -2.86 -21.54 -0.81
CA PRO A 19 -3.82 -20.76 -1.58
C PRO A 19 -3.99 -19.35 -1.00
N GLU A 20 -4.33 -18.42 -1.88
CA GLU A 20 -4.67 -17.06 -1.48
C GLU A 20 -6.00 -17.03 -0.71
N SER A 21 -6.09 -16.19 0.33
CA SER A 21 -7.32 -15.89 1.06
C SER A 21 -8.01 -14.63 0.52
N PRO A 22 -9.34 -14.49 0.64
CA PRO A 22 -10.03 -13.22 0.33
C PRO A 22 -9.50 -12.07 1.19
N ILE A 23 -9.54 -10.83 0.69
CA ILE A 23 -9.02 -9.64 1.40
C ILE A 23 -9.78 -9.38 2.72
N ILE A 24 -10.99 -9.91 2.87
CA ILE A 24 -11.84 -9.72 4.06
C ILE A 24 -11.54 -10.75 5.14
N ARG A 25 -11.45 -10.28 6.38
CA ARG A 25 -11.35 -11.12 7.57
C ARG A 25 -12.66 -11.10 8.34
N ASN A 26 -13.24 -12.27 8.56
CA ASN A 26 -14.39 -12.45 9.44
C ASN A 26 -13.90 -12.70 10.88
N ASN A 27 -14.58 -12.16 11.89
CA ASN A 27 -14.32 -12.42 13.30
C ASN A 27 -12.87 -12.11 13.77
N ALA A 28 -12.28 -11.01 13.29
CA ALA A 28 -10.92 -10.58 13.65
C ALA A 28 -10.88 -9.11 14.09
N ASP A 29 -9.79 -8.73 14.79
CA ASP A 29 -9.54 -7.35 15.26
C ASP A 29 -9.45 -6.31 14.13
N THR A 30 -9.26 -6.77 12.88
CA THR A 30 -9.14 -5.92 11.68
C THR A 30 -9.98 -6.50 10.56
N PHE A 31 -10.64 -5.64 9.80
CA PHE A 31 -11.56 -6.04 8.72
C PHE A 31 -10.87 -6.57 7.46
N PHE A 32 -9.61 -6.20 7.25
CA PHE A 32 -8.88 -6.49 6.01
C PHE A 32 -7.58 -7.23 6.28
N ILE A 33 -7.19 -8.09 5.35
CA ILE A 33 -5.87 -8.71 5.29
C ILE A 33 -4.84 -7.65 4.86
N GLY A 34 -4.02 -7.19 5.79
CA GLY A 34 -2.95 -6.23 5.54
C GLY A 34 -1.59 -6.85 5.17
N SER A 35 -1.45 -8.17 5.35
CA SER A 35 -0.21 -8.92 5.07
C SER A 35 -0.49 -10.40 4.85
N ALA A 36 0.44 -11.11 4.20
CA ALA A 36 0.31 -12.54 3.99
C ALA A 36 0.30 -13.35 5.30
N ILE A 37 1.05 -12.94 6.32
CA ILE A 37 1.01 -13.58 7.64
C ILE A 37 -0.36 -13.41 8.30
N MET A 38 -1.03 -12.26 8.14
CA MET A 38 -2.41 -12.07 8.64
C MET A 38 -3.42 -12.99 7.95
N ALA A 39 -3.21 -13.29 6.66
CA ALA A 39 -4.04 -14.22 5.91
C ALA A 39 -3.88 -15.67 6.37
N ASN A 40 -2.73 -15.99 6.97
CA ASN A 40 -2.30 -17.33 7.32
C ASN A 40 -1.95 -17.43 8.82
N MET A 41 -2.64 -16.64 9.66
CA MET A 41 -2.32 -16.55 11.09
C MET A 41 -2.51 -17.90 11.78
N ASP A 42 -3.54 -18.67 11.43
CA ASP A 42 -3.79 -19.99 12.02
C ASP A 42 -2.65 -20.98 11.72
N LEU A 43 -2.13 -20.95 10.48
CA LEU A 43 -0.95 -21.71 10.11
C LEU A 43 0.26 -21.25 10.92
N PHE A 44 0.50 -19.95 11.00
CA PHE A 44 1.62 -19.39 11.73
C PHE A 44 1.60 -19.79 13.21
N GLU A 45 0.45 -19.65 13.87
CA GLU A 45 0.25 -20.03 15.27
C GLU A 45 0.40 -21.53 15.49
N ALA A 46 -0.10 -22.36 14.56
CA ALA A 46 0.04 -23.80 14.63
C ALA A 46 1.49 -24.29 14.43
N GLU A 47 2.26 -23.64 13.56
CA GLU A 47 3.61 -24.08 13.22
C GLU A 47 4.69 -23.56 14.17
N LYS A 48 4.53 -22.35 14.73
CA LYS A 48 5.58 -21.73 15.57
C LYS A 48 5.86 -22.47 16.87
N GLU A 49 4.86 -23.17 17.43
CA GLU A 49 4.97 -23.90 18.70
C GLU A 49 5.48 -25.34 18.52
N LYS A 50 5.49 -25.85 17.28
CA LYS A 50 5.92 -27.22 16.99
C LYS A 50 7.43 -27.32 16.95
N LYS A 51 7.96 -28.45 17.42
CA LYS A 51 9.35 -28.82 17.19
C LYS A 51 9.48 -29.42 15.80
N HIS A 52 10.28 -28.78 14.97
CA HIS A 52 10.55 -29.23 13.60
C HIS A 52 11.96 -29.81 13.51
N GLU A 53 12.09 -31.10 13.22
CA GLU A 53 13.39 -31.70 12.90
C GLU A 53 13.94 -31.17 11.56
N ILE A 54 13.02 -30.89 10.63
CA ILE A 54 13.29 -30.31 9.32
C ILE A 54 12.41 -29.06 9.17
N PRO A 55 12.97 -27.91 8.77
CA PRO A 55 12.20 -26.68 8.63
C PRO A 55 11.02 -26.82 7.68
N GLN A 56 9.83 -26.41 8.13
CA GLN A 56 8.64 -26.35 7.28
C GLN A 56 8.64 -25.07 6.45
N LYS A 57 8.27 -25.19 5.18
CA LYS A 57 8.44 -24.13 4.18
C LYS A 57 7.15 -23.94 3.40
N TYR A 58 6.68 -22.71 3.35
CA TYR A 58 5.44 -22.36 2.66
C TYR A 58 5.60 -21.11 1.81
N ILE A 59 4.88 -21.03 0.70
CA ILE A 59 4.93 -19.90 -0.22
C ILE A 59 3.53 -19.48 -0.65
N THR A 60 3.30 -18.18 -0.85
CA THR A 60 2.03 -17.66 -1.32
C THR A 60 2.18 -16.34 -2.07
N ALA A 61 1.15 -16.01 -2.84
CA ALA A 61 0.92 -14.69 -3.40
C ALA A 61 -0.45 -14.22 -2.90
N GLN A 62 -0.46 -13.24 -2.00
CA GLN A 62 -1.64 -12.82 -1.26
C GLN A 62 -2.02 -11.38 -1.61
N ARG A 63 -3.24 -11.15 -2.10
CA ARG A 63 -3.87 -9.83 -2.12
C ARG A 63 -3.93 -9.22 -0.72
N VAL A 64 -3.46 -7.99 -0.59
CA VAL A 64 -3.47 -7.26 0.67
C VAL A 64 -4.09 -5.89 0.48
N PHE A 65 -4.72 -5.39 1.54
CA PHE A 65 -5.34 -4.08 1.57
C PHE A 65 -4.95 -3.30 2.83
N SER A 66 -4.59 -2.03 2.65
CA SER A 66 -4.26 -1.10 3.74
C SER A 66 -5.04 0.20 3.65
N ALA A 67 -6.08 0.33 4.48
CA ALA A 67 -6.89 1.55 4.59
C ALA A 67 -6.08 2.81 4.95
N ASN A 68 -4.96 2.64 5.67
CA ASN A 68 -4.08 3.75 6.08
C ASN A 68 -3.40 4.46 4.90
N ARG A 69 -3.45 3.89 3.69
CA ARG A 69 -2.82 4.46 2.49
C ARG A 69 -3.79 5.23 1.62
N LEU A 70 -5.09 5.21 1.93
CA LEU A 70 -6.11 5.80 1.07
C LEU A 70 -5.90 7.30 0.84
N GLU A 71 -5.45 8.03 1.86
CA GLU A 71 -5.26 9.49 1.79
C GLU A 71 -3.96 9.92 1.11
N ASP A 72 -3.04 8.97 0.90
CA ASP A 72 -1.73 9.15 0.28
C ASP A 72 -1.77 8.94 -1.25
N VAL A 73 -2.83 8.30 -1.75
CA VAL A 73 -2.99 7.98 -3.17
C VAL A 73 -3.03 9.27 -3.99
N GLY A 74 -2.33 9.27 -5.11
CA GLY A 74 -2.17 10.43 -5.99
C GLY A 74 -1.17 11.48 -5.48
N LYS A 75 -0.82 11.47 -4.19
CA LYS A 75 0.21 12.36 -3.61
C LYS A 75 1.60 11.74 -3.64
N TYR A 76 1.68 10.43 -3.41
CA TYR A 76 2.94 9.69 -3.45
C TYR A 76 2.88 8.57 -4.50
N PRO A 77 3.94 8.38 -5.31
CA PRO A 77 3.95 7.37 -6.37
C PRO A 77 3.62 5.97 -5.86
N LEU A 78 4.29 5.57 -4.76
CA LEU A 78 4.17 4.22 -4.22
C LEU A 78 2.93 4.04 -3.34
N ALA A 79 2.06 5.04 -3.14
CA ALA A 79 0.87 4.90 -2.31
C ALA A 79 -0.19 4.02 -3.01
N THR A 80 -0.15 2.73 -2.71
CA THR A 80 -1.08 1.74 -3.26
C THR A 80 -1.75 0.98 -2.11
N PRO A 81 -3.07 1.16 -1.88
CA PRO A 81 -3.83 0.50 -0.81
C PRO A 81 -4.01 -0.99 -1.07
N PHE A 82 -4.35 -1.37 -2.30
CA PHE A 82 -4.52 -2.75 -2.75
C PHE A 82 -3.28 -3.22 -3.54
N GLU A 83 -2.53 -4.17 -3.00
CA GLU A 83 -1.33 -4.72 -3.62
C GLU A 83 -1.31 -6.26 -3.57
N VAL A 84 -0.41 -6.89 -4.32
CA VAL A 84 -0.16 -8.34 -4.21
C VAL A 84 1.17 -8.57 -3.50
N MET A 85 1.09 -9.18 -2.33
CA MET A 85 2.24 -9.54 -1.51
C MET A 85 2.72 -10.95 -1.84
N LEU A 86 3.95 -11.07 -2.30
CA LEU A 86 4.66 -12.34 -2.47
C LEU A 86 5.39 -12.67 -1.17
N SER A 87 5.13 -13.84 -0.61
CA SER A 87 5.59 -14.21 0.73
C SER A 87 6.05 -15.65 0.82
N ILE A 88 7.17 -15.86 1.53
CA ILE A 88 7.54 -17.15 2.09
C ILE A 88 7.27 -17.16 3.60
N PHE A 89 6.94 -18.32 4.12
CA PHE A 89 6.98 -18.64 5.54
C PHE A 89 7.92 -19.81 5.77
N ARG A 90 8.72 -19.72 6.83
CA ARG A 90 9.58 -20.82 7.25
C ARG A 90 9.50 -20.99 8.76
N PHE A 91 9.53 -22.22 9.24
CA PHE A 91 9.39 -22.54 10.66
C PHE A 91 10.43 -23.57 11.09
N GLY A 92 11.11 -23.30 12.20
CA GLY A 92 12.14 -24.20 12.77
C GLY A 92 13.51 -24.10 12.11
N ASP A 93 13.82 -22.99 11.42
CA ASP A 93 15.17 -22.77 10.91
C ASP A 93 16.15 -22.54 12.06
N LYS A 94 17.40 -23.00 11.89
CA LYS A 94 18.49 -22.78 12.86
C LYS A 94 19.22 -21.46 12.68
N SER A 95 19.06 -20.83 11.52
CA SER A 95 19.68 -19.54 11.18
C SER A 95 18.78 -18.76 10.22
N VAL A 96 19.05 -17.47 10.09
CA VAL A 96 18.31 -16.56 9.18
C VAL A 96 18.72 -16.70 7.71
N GLU A 97 19.86 -17.34 7.45
CA GLU A 97 20.51 -17.44 6.14
C GLU A 97 19.64 -18.05 5.04
N PRO A 98 18.92 -19.18 5.24
CA PRO A 98 18.11 -19.78 4.19
C PRO A 98 17.02 -18.85 3.65
N SER A 99 16.43 -18.04 4.52
CA SER A 99 15.42 -17.04 4.15
C SER A 99 16.01 -15.90 3.35
N ILE A 100 17.17 -15.37 3.79
CA ILE A 100 17.87 -14.29 3.11
C ILE A 100 18.30 -14.76 1.72
N ASP A 101 18.89 -15.95 1.62
CA ASP A 101 19.35 -16.52 0.35
C ASP A 101 18.21 -16.75 -0.63
N PHE A 102 17.07 -17.30 -0.16
CA PHE A 102 15.90 -17.46 -1.02
C PHE A 102 15.45 -16.13 -1.63
N ILE A 103 15.34 -15.08 -0.80
CA ILE A 103 14.90 -13.76 -1.25
C ILE A 103 15.92 -13.12 -2.20
N LEU A 104 17.21 -13.17 -1.89
CA LEU A 104 18.25 -12.59 -2.76
C LEU A 104 18.35 -13.34 -4.10
N ASN A 105 18.29 -14.67 -4.08
CA ASN A 105 18.26 -15.47 -5.30
C ASN A 105 17.03 -15.15 -6.16
N PHE A 106 15.86 -14.95 -5.54
CA PHE A 106 14.67 -14.54 -6.26
C PHE A 106 14.81 -13.15 -6.88
N LEU A 107 15.34 -12.17 -6.14
CA LEU A 107 15.57 -10.83 -6.66
C LEU A 107 16.56 -10.84 -7.83
N ASN A 108 17.62 -11.65 -7.74
CA ASN A 108 18.56 -11.84 -8.85
C ASN A 108 17.87 -12.46 -10.07
N LEU A 109 17.11 -13.54 -9.88
CA LEU A 109 16.41 -14.23 -10.95
C LEU A 109 15.33 -13.36 -11.61
N ALA A 110 14.59 -12.58 -10.83
CA ALA A 110 13.48 -11.78 -11.30
C ALA A 110 13.90 -10.44 -11.90
N LEU A 111 14.97 -9.82 -11.37
CA LEU A 111 15.35 -8.43 -11.68
C LEU A 111 16.80 -8.27 -12.18
N GLY A 112 17.62 -9.33 -12.16
CA GLY A 112 19.04 -9.25 -12.50
C GLY A 112 19.88 -8.46 -11.49
N ILE A 113 19.41 -8.32 -10.25
CA ILE A 113 20.06 -7.50 -9.23
C ILE A 113 21.07 -8.34 -8.45
N ASP A 114 22.28 -7.81 -8.27
CA ASP A 114 23.29 -8.37 -7.36
C ASP A 114 23.07 -7.85 -5.93
N PRO A 115 23.24 -8.68 -4.87
CA PRO A 115 23.15 -8.23 -3.49
C PRO A 115 23.97 -6.97 -3.16
N SER A 116 25.12 -6.76 -3.81
CA SER A 116 25.98 -5.58 -3.57
C SER A 116 25.34 -4.26 -3.99
N GLN A 117 24.29 -4.29 -4.82
CA GLN A 117 23.55 -3.12 -5.30
C GLN A 117 22.43 -2.70 -4.34
N LEU A 118 22.09 -3.55 -3.37
CA LEU A 118 21.02 -3.33 -2.43
C LEU A 118 21.52 -2.63 -1.16
N ILE A 119 20.60 -1.96 -0.47
CA ILE A 119 20.80 -1.37 0.85
C ILE A 119 19.92 -2.11 1.85
N TYR A 120 20.50 -2.42 3.00
CA TYR A 120 19.89 -3.24 4.02
C TYR A 120 19.76 -2.43 5.30
N LEU A 121 18.55 -2.43 5.86
CA LEU A 121 18.34 -2.09 7.25
C LEU A 121 18.37 -3.42 8.01
N ALA A 122 19.50 -3.73 8.64
CA ALA A 122 19.82 -5.03 9.21
C ALA A 122 20.19 -4.89 10.70
N PRO A 123 19.37 -5.43 11.63
CA PRO A 123 19.69 -5.44 13.05
C PRO A 123 20.88 -6.36 13.39
N TYR A 124 21.47 -6.18 14.56
CA TYR A 124 22.61 -6.99 15.03
C TYR A 124 22.17 -8.38 15.48
N GLU A 125 20.91 -8.52 15.91
CA GLU A 125 20.34 -9.72 16.48
C GLU A 125 20.19 -10.84 15.45
N LEU A 126 20.15 -12.07 15.97
CA LEU A 126 20.05 -13.31 15.18
C LEU A 126 21.13 -13.47 14.09
N GLY A 127 22.23 -12.71 14.17
CA GLY A 127 23.29 -12.70 13.17
C GLY A 127 22.85 -12.15 11.80
N ILE A 128 21.75 -11.40 11.73
CA ILE A 128 21.17 -10.90 10.47
C ILE A 128 22.19 -10.04 9.71
N ARG A 129 22.79 -9.05 10.38
CA ARG A 129 23.83 -8.19 9.79
C ARG A 129 24.99 -8.99 9.22
N ASN A 130 25.54 -9.91 10.00
CA ASN A 130 26.69 -10.71 9.59
C ASN A 130 26.36 -11.62 8.40
N THR A 131 25.14 -12.17 8.39
CA THR A 131 24.64 -12.96 7.27
C THR A 131 24.56 -12.13 6.00
N VAL A 132 24.04 -10.90 6.05
CA VAL A 132 24.01 -9.99 4.89
C VAL A 132 25.42 -9.67 4.39
N LEU A 133 26.35 -9.35 5.29
CA LEU A 133 27.74 -9.04 4.91
C LEU A 133 28.45 -10.22 4.26
N SER A 134 28.16 -11.45 4.69
CA SER A 134 28.72 -12.67 4.08
C SER A 134 28.37 -12.82 2.60
N LYS A 135 27.30 -12.16 2.13
CA LYS A 135 26.85 -12.13 0.73
C LYS A 135 27.59 -11.08 -0.12
N LYS A 136 28.80 -10.68 0.31
CA LYS A 136 29.67 -9.70 -0.35
C LYS A 136 29.03 -8.32 -0.52
N VAL A 137 28.08 -7.98 0.36
CA VAL A 137 27.46 -6.66 0.39
C VAL A 137 28.45 -5.66 1.00
N PRO A 138 28.68 -4.49 0.38
CA PRO A 138 29.53 -3.45 0.96
C PRO A 138 29.02 -3.02 2.33
N GLU A 139 29.90 -2.90 3.32
CA GLU A 139 29.50 -2.55 4.69
C GLU A 139 28.72 -1.23 4.77
N ARG A 140 29.07 -0.26 3.93
CA ARG A 140 28.34 1.02 3.83
C ARG A 140 26.85 0.85 3.47
N ASN A 141 26.49 -0.23 2.78
CA ASN A 141 25.12 -0.52 2.39
C ASN A 141 24.34 -1.28 3.47
N VAL A 142 24.98 -1.64 4.59
CA VAL A 142 24.34 -2.35 5.71
C VAL A 142 24.22 -1.38 6.88
N ILE A 143 23.00 -0.89 7.11
CA ILE A 143 22.68 0.06 8.16
C ILE A 143 22.12 -0.73 9.35
N SER A 144 22.74 -0.55 10.51
CA SER A 144 22.34 -1.12 11.79
C SER A 144 22.22 0.00 12.83
N TRP A 145 21.59 -0.29 13.97
CA TRP A 145 21.29 0.70 15.01
C TRP A 145 21.40 0.05 16.39
N GLU A 146 21.65 0.85 17.42
CA GLU A 146 21.77 0.38 18.81
C GLU A 146 20.41 0.03 19.42
N ASN A 147 19.36 0.80 19.09
CA ASN A 147 18.00 0.58 19.61
C ASN A 147 17.09 -0.03 18.54
N ASN A 148 16.63 -1.27 18.77
CA ASN A 148 15.80 -1.97 17.79
C ASN A 148 14.39 -1.43 17.68
N ILE A 149 13.86 -1.49 16.46
CA ILE A 149 12.43 -1.28 16.21
C ILE A 149 11.79 -2.67 16.24
N PRO A 150 11.09 -3.04 17.33
CA PRO A 150 10.61 -4.40 17.50
C PRO A 150 9.61 -4.77 16.42
N LEU A 151 9.65 -6.02 15.99
CA LEU A 151 8.66 -6.59 15.11
C LEU A 151 7.29 -6.62 15.82
N ARG A 152 6.32 -5.87 15.29
CA ARG A 152 4.99 -5.74 15.89
C ARG A 152 4.03 -6.76 15.27
N LEU A 153 3.79 -7.87 15.95
CA LEU A 153 2.76 -8.86 15.55
C LEU A 153 1.42 -8.68 16.30
N GLY A 154 1.38 -7.83 17.33
CA GLY A 154 0.24 -7.64 18.25
C GLY A 154 0.71 -7.56 19.71
N LYS A 155 -0.22 -7.32 20.65
CA LYS A 155 0.07 -7.35 22.09
C LYS A 155 0.47 -8.78 22.52
N ASN A 156 1.46 -8.91 23.41
CA ASN A 156 1.94 -10.19 23.98
C ASN A 156 2.51 -11.22 22.99
N LYS A 157 3.03 -10.78 21.83
CA LYS A 157 3.63 -11.66 20.83
C LYS A 157 5.17 -11.64 20.87
N PRO A 158 5.84 -12.74 20.46
CA PRO A 158 7.30 -12.90 20.56
C PRO A 158 8.07 -11.75 19.92
N GLN A 159 9.22 -11.42 20.52
CA GLN A 159 10.14 -10.43 19.98
C GLN A 159 10.72 -10.94 18.66
N GLY A 160 10.79 -10.06 17.68
CA GLY A 160 11.35 -10.37 16.37
C GLY A 160 12.01 -9.16 15.76
N TYR A 161 12.66 -9.40 14.63
CA TYR A 161 13.55 -8.45 13.98
C TYR A 161 13.24 -8.40 12.49
N TYR A 162 13.20 -7.19 11.94
CA TYR A 162 13.03 -7.00 10.50
C TYR A 162 14.38 -6.78 9.82
N LEU A 163 14.65 -7.57 8.79
CA LEU A 163 15.56 -7.19 7.72
C LEU A 163 14.75 -6.49 6.63
N LYS A 164 15.04 -5.23 6.34
CA LYS A 164 14.42 -4.53 5.20
C LYS A 164 15.45 -4.31 4.10
N ILE A 165 15.03 -4.51 2.86
CA ILE A 165 15.87 -4.46 1.68
C ILE A 165 15.35 -3.37 0.75
N PHE A 166 16.25 -2.50 0.32
CA PHE A 166 15.98 -1.33 -0.51
C PHE A 166 16.85 -1.36 -1.75
N LEU A 167 16.30 -0.90 -2.87
CA LEU A 167 17.00 -0.75 -4.13
C LEU A 167 17.09 0.74 -4.48
N PRO A 168 18.29 1.35 -4.53
CA PRO A 168 18.49 2.60 -5.24
C PRO A 168 18.04 2.46 -6.70
N TYR A 169 17.10 3.30 -7.14
CA TYR A 169 16.46 3.14 -8.44
C TYR A 169 16.08 4.49 -9.05
N LYS A 170 16.58 4.77 -10.25
CA LYS A 170 16.36 6.05 -10.96
C LYS A 170 16.72 7.26 -10.08
N HIS A 171 15.74 8.07 -9.71
CA HIS A 171 15.89 9.25 -8.85
C HIS A 171 15.54 8.99 -7.38
N GLY A 172 15.14 7.77 -7.01
CA GLY A 172 14.74 7.44 -5.65
C GLY A 172 15.22 6.08 -5.18
N ILE A 173 14.42 5.48 -4.31
CA ILE A 173 14.66 4.20 -3.67
C ILE A 173 13.36 3.40 -3.73
N ILE A 174 13.44 2.11 -4.04
CA ILE A 174 12.31 1.18 -3.98
C ILE A 174 12.51 0.25 -2.78
N PRO A 175 11.66 0.30 -1.75
CA PRO A 175 11.62 -0.73 -0.71
C PRO A 175 11.15 -2.04 -1.38
N ILE A 176 12.06 -2.99 -1.58
CA ILE A 176 11.83 -4.14 -2.46
C ILE A 176 11.38 -5.39 -1.69
N SER A 177 11.87 -5.56 -0.46
CA SER A 177 11.54 -6.70 0.40
C SER A 177 11.65 -6.35 1.88
N THR A 178 10.88 -7.02 2.71
CA THR A 178 11.03 -7.07 4.16
C THR A 178 10.97 -8.53 4.59
N ILE A 179 11.85 -8.95 5.48
CA ILE A 179 11.89 -10.29 6.07
C ILE A 179 11.78 -10.11 7.59
N GLY A 180 10.72 -10.66 8.18
CA GLY A 180 10.53 -10.75 9.62
C GLY A 180 11.11 -12.06 10.14
N PHE A 181 11.97 -11.96 11.15
CA PHE A 181 12.50 -13.11 11.89
C PHE A 181 11.95 -13.08 13.31
N ILE A 182 11.38 -14.20 13.73
CA ILE A 182 10.73 -14.36 15.02
C ILE A 182 11.44 -15.49 15.74
N GLU A 183 12.06 -15.18 16.87
CA GLU A 183 12.73 -16.18 17.69
C GLU A 183 11.67 -16.92 18.51
N GLY A 184 11.66 -18.24 18.39
CA GLY A 184 10.81 -19.14 19.16
C GLY A 184 11.63 -20.21 19.87
N ILE A 185 10.96 -20.97 20.74
CA ILE A 185 11.59 -22.04 21.54
C ILE A 185 12.22 -23.12 20.64
N ASN A 186 11.64 -23.35 19.46
CA ASN A 186 12.02 -24.42 18.54
C ASN A 186 12.79 -23.91 17.30
N GLY A 187 13.37 -22.71 17.37
CA GLY A 187 14.15 -22.10 16.29
C GLY A 187 13.53 -20.82 15.74
N ILE A 188 13.99 -20.40 14.57
CA ILE A 188 13.60 -19.14 13.95
C ILE A 188 12.42 -19.39 13.00
N SER A 189 11.37 -18.59 13.16
CA SER A 189 10.29 -18.50 12.19
C SER A 189 10.50 -17.27 11.31
N THR A 190 10.26 -17.41 10.02
CA THR A 190 10.38 -16.32 9.05
C THR A 190 9.04 -16.01 8.40
N ASP A 191 8.75 -14.72 8.26
CA ASP A 191 7.82 -14.20 7.26
C ASP A 191 8.56 -13.28 6.28
N SER A 192 8.12 -13.20 5.02
CA SER A 192 8.65 -12.20 4.09
C SER A 192 7.54 -11.46 3.38
N ALA A 193 7.81 -10.23 2.95
CA ALA A 193 6.91 -9.43 2.14
C ALA A 193 7.67 -8.76 0.98
N LEU A 194 7.34 -9.17 -0.23
CA LEU A 194 7.68 -8.48 -1.48
C LEU A 194 6.38 -8.06 -2.16
N PHE A 195 6.41 -6.99 -2.95
CA PHE A 195 5.21 -6.50 -3.64
C PHE A 195 5.37 -6.64 -5.15
N LEU A 196 4.45 -7.38 -5.78
CA LEU A 196 4.48 -7.68 -7.20
C LEU A 196 4.59 -6.41 -8.05
N GLU A 197 3.84 -5.37 -7.70
CA GLU A 197 3.83 -4.11 -8.41
C GLU A 197 5.20 -3.43 -8.40
N ARG A 198 5.92 -3.48 -7.28
CA ARG A 198 7.25 -2.87 -7.16
C ARG A 198 8.30 -3.64 -7.94
N LEU A 199 8.23 -4.97 -7.86
CA LEU A 199 9.12 -5.83 -8.63
C LEU A 199 8.92 -5.61 -10.12
N SER A 200 7.68 -5.53 -10.60
CA SER A 200 7.38 -5.32 -12.02
C SER A 200 7.78 -3.92 -12.48
N PHE A 201 7.54 -2.89 -11.66
CA PHE A 201 7.99 -1.53 -11.92
C PHE A 201 9.51 -1.44 -12.16
N VAL A 202 10.30 -2.16 -11.35
CA VAL A 202 11.76 -2.25 -11.51
C VAL A 202 12.14 -3.09 -12.72
N LYS A 203 11.54 -4.28 -12.88
CA LYS A 203 11.83 -5.20 -13.98
C LYS A 203 11.61 -4.55 -15.35
N ASP A 204 10.53 -3.79 -15.48
CA ASP A 204 10.15 -3.16 -16.73
C ASP A 204 10.86 -1.80 -16.93
N ASN A 205 11.83 -1.47 -16.05
CA ASN A 205 12.72 -0.31 -16.14
C ASN A 205 11.98 1.05 -16.20
N LEU A 206 10.80 1.12 -15.58
CA LEU A 206 9.91 2.28 -15.63
C LEU A 206 10.40 3.44 -14.77
N ILE A 207 9.97 4.66 -15.10
CA ILE A 207 10.27 5.88 -14.34
C ILE A 207 9.04 6.35 -13.58
N HIS A 208 7.84 6.27 -14.18
CA HIS A 208 6.61 6.66 -13.50
C HIS A 208 5.79 5.45 -13.07
N TRP A 209 5.40 5.42 -11.80
CA TRP A 209 4.68 4.28 -11.20
C TRP A 209 3.42 3.87 -11.97
N TYR A 210 2.67 4.87 -12.46
CA TYR A 210 1.43 4.67 -13.19
C TYR A 210 1.63 4.30 -14.68
N GLU A 211 2.88 4.15 -15.14
CA GLU A 211 3.20 3.52 -16.43
C GLU A 211 3.24 2.00 -16.35
N SER A 212 3.21 1.45 -15.14
CA SER A 212 3.12 0.01 -14.94
C SER A 212 1.89 -0.58 -15.63
N GLU A 213 2.03 -1.81 -16.13
CA GLU A 213 0.94 -2.58 -16.74
C GLU A 213 -0.31 -2.69 -15.85
N PHE A 214 -0.14 -2.55 -14.53
CA PHE A 214 -1.23 -2.59 -13.56
C PHE A 214 -2.03 -1.29 -13.47
N PHE A 215 -1.61 -0.21 -14.12
CA PHE A 215 -2.27 1.10 -14.03
C PHE A 215 -2.42 1.82 -15.37
N ILE A 216 -1.49 1.65 -16.32
CA ILE A 216 -1.36 2.52 -17.50
C ILE A 216 -2.64 2.66 -18.31
N ASP A 217 -3.36 1.57 -18.57
CA ASP A 217 -4.60 1.61 -19.35
C ASP A 217 -5.70 2.38 -18.61
N LEU A 218 -5.83 2.13 -17.32
CA LEU A 218 -6.82 2.83 -16.49
C LEU A 218 -6.46 4.30 -16.30
N THR A 219 -5.19 4.64 -16.14
CA THR A 219 -4.71 6.03 -16.08
C THR A 219 -4.99 6.77 -17.39
N LYS A 220 -4.75 6.14 -18.55
CA LYS A 220 -5.09 6.71 -19.87
C LYS A 220 -6.59 6.93 -20.00
N GLU A 221 -7.40 5.95 -19.60
CA GLU A 221 -8.86 6.04 -19.69
C GLU A 221 -9.41 7.14 -18.79
N VAL A 222 -8.96 7.23 -17.54
CA VAL A 222 -9.33 8.31 -16.61
C VAL A 222 -8.99 9.68 -17.21
N LYS A 223 -7.79 9.85 -17.78
CA LYS A 223 -7.38 11.11 -18.42
C LYS A 223 -8.27 11.47 -19.62
N ALA A 224 -8.67 10.47 -20.41
CA ALA A 224 -9.57 10.67 -21.55
C ALA A 224 -10.98 11.07 -21.11
N GLN A 225 -11.53 10.43 -20.06
CA GLN A 225 -12.89 10.70 -19.59
C GLN A 225 -13.00 11.99 -18.75
N PHE A 226 -11.90 12.42 -18.13
CA PHE A 226 -11.80 13.59 -17.26
C PHE A 226 -10.64 14.51 -17.66
N PRO A 227 -10.74 15.24 -18.79
CA PRO A 227 -9.64 16.06 -19.31
C PRO A 227 -9.26 17.25 -18.41
N LYS A 228 -10.12 17.62 -17.46
CA LYS A 228 -9.87 18.71 -16.49
C LYS A 228 -9.12 18.24 -15.23
N PHE A 229 -8.97 16.92 -15.03
CA PHE A 229 -8.27 16.41 -13.86
C PHE A 229 -6.78 16.72 -13.92
N ASN A 230 -6.23 17.13 -12.79
CA ASN A 230 -4.80 17.18 -12.62
C ASN A 230 -4.20 15.77 -12.47
N TYR A 231 -2.87 15.65 -12.51
CA TYR A 231 -2.20 14.35 -12.41
C TYR A 231 -2.55 13.59 -11.12
N ASN A 232 -2.65 14.27 -9.98
CA ASN A 232 -2.98 13.63 -8.70
C ASN A 232 -4.38 13.02 -8.73
N GLU A 233 -5.36 13.73 -9.30
CA GLU A 233 -6.74 13.25 -9.48
C GLU A 233 -6.79 12.05 -10.43
N VAL A 234 -6.04 12.08 -11.55
CA VAL A 234 -5.96 10.95 -12.48
C VAL A 234 -5.43 9.69 -11.77
N TYR A 235 -4.34 9.83 -11.02
CA TYR A 235 -3.73 8.73 -10.26
C TYR A 235 -4.62 8.22 -9.13
N LEU A 236 -5.30 9.14 -8.43
CA LEU A 236 -6.31 8.84 -7.43
C LEU A 236 -7.41 7.95 -8.00
N TRP A 237 -8.02 8.37 -9.11
CA TRP A 237 -9.08 7.61 -9.78
C TRP A 237 -8.63 6.23 -10.24
N ALA A 238 -7.48 6.14 -10.90
CA ALA A 238 -6.98 4.87 -11.38
C ALA A 238 -6.74 3.87 -10.23
N ASN A 239 -6.13 4.33 -9.15
CA ASN A 239 -5.83 3.47 -8.02
C ASN A 239 -7.08 3.09 -7.21
N HIS A 240 -7.96 4.06 -6.94
CA HIS A 240 -9.16 3.85 -6.16
C HIS A 240 -10.21 3.03 -6.89
N LEU A 241 -10.38 3.20 -8.20
CA LEU A 241 -11.33 2.37 -8.96
C LEU A 241 -10.89 0.90 -8.98
N ARG A 242 -9.60 0.64 -9.24
CA ARG A 242 -9.01 -0.70 -9.13
C ARG A 242 -9.26 -1.31 -7.74
N THR A 243 -9.07 -0.50 -6.68
CA THR A 243 -9.30 -0.92 -5.30
C THR A 243 -10.77 -1.22 -5.02
N LEU A 244 -11.71 -0.37 -5.47
CA LEU A 244 -13.15 -0.59 -5.30
C LEU A 244 -13.59 -1.89 -5.96
N MET A 245 -13.09 -2.17 -7.16
CA MET A 245 -13.41 -3.39 -7.90
C MET A 245 -12.85 -4.64 -7.23
N ALA A 246 -11.61 -4.57 -6.70
CA ALA A 246 -11.04 -5.67 -5.93
C ALA A 246 -11.81 -5.95 -4.63
N LEU A 247 -12.26 -4.90 -3.92
CA LEU A 247 -13.10 -5.04 -2.74
C LEU A 247 -14.47 -5.63 -3.09
N TYR A 248 -15.08 -5.17 -4.18
CA TYR A 248 -16.37 -5.68 -4.65
C TYR A 248 -16.30 -7.16 -5.04
N TYR A 249 -15.21 -7.55 -5.71
CA TYR A 249 -14.90 -8.94 -6.08
C TYR A 249 -14.84 -9.86 -4.85
N ASP A 250 -14.26 -9.40 -3.74
CA ASP A 250 -14.25 -10.13 -2.46
C ASP A 250 -15.53 -9.93 -1.61
N GLY A 251 -16.63 -9.49 -2.24
CA GLY A 251 -17.95 -9.41 -1.61
C GLY A 251 -18.22 -8.17 -0.78
N VAL A 252 -17.31 -7.19 -0.74
CA VAL A 252 -17.56 -5.93 -0.01
C VAL A 252 -18.61 -5.10 -0.73
N ARG A 253 -19.53 -4.54 0.05
CA ARG A 253 -20.51 -3.58 -0.44
C ARG A 253 -20.43 -2.27 0.36
N PRO A 254 -20.82 -1.12 -0.21
CA PRO A 254 -20.78 0.15 0.51
C PRO A 254 -21.81 0.20 1.66
N GLU A 255 -21.32 0.07 2.88
CA GLU A 255 -22.18 -0.08 4.07
C GLU A 255 -21.76 0.80 5.25
N GLY A 256 -22.70 0.96 6.20
CA GLY A 256 -22.62 1.72 7.45
C GLY A 256 -21.31 1.58 8.24
N LYS A 257 -20.81 0.35 8.32
CA LYS A 257 -19.80 -0.09 9.27
C LYS A 257 -18.82 -1.05 8.59
N GLY A 258 -17.79 -1.46 9.33
CA GLY A 258 -16.89 -2.52 8.90
C GLY A 258 -16.17 -2.23 7.57
N PRO A 259 -15.93 -3.26 6.73
CA PRO A 259 -15.29 -3.10 5.43
C PRO A 259 -16.02 -2.10 4.52
N GLY A 260 -17.36 -2.09 4.55
CA GLY A 260 -18.18 -1.23 3.70
C GLY A 260 -18.01 0.26 3.99
N HIS A 261 -17.68 0.63 5.24
CA HIS A 261 -17.35 2.02 5.57
C HIS A 261 -16.11 2.49 4.79
N THR A 262 -15.11 1.63 4.63
CA THR A 262 -13.90 1.95 3.87
C THR A 262 -14.20 2.12 2.39
N MET A 263 -15.06 1.27 1.82
CA MET A 263 -15.52 1.42 0.44
C MET A 263 -16.24 2.76 0.22
N ARG A 264 -17.11 3.17 1.16
CA ARG A 264 -17.75 4.49 1.13
C ARG A 264 -16.77 5.65 1.25
N LYS A 265 -15.70 5.50 2.03
CA LYS A 265 -14.63 6.52 2.11
C LYS A 265 -13.99 6.71 0.73
N ILE A 266 -13.65 5.62 0.04
CA ILE A 266 -13.08 5.66 -1.32
C ILE A 266 -14.08 6.31 -2.31
N ILE A 267 -15.34 5.87 -2.31
CA ILE A 267 -16.40 6.45 -3.15
C ILE A 267 -16.55 7.94 -2.89
N ARG A 268 -16.56 8.36 -1.63
CA ARG A 268 -16.68 9.78 -1.23
C ARG A 268 -15.49 10.60 -1.71
N THR A 269 -14.28 10.07 -1.62
CA THR A 269 -13.07 10.71 -2.14
C THR A 269 -13.18 10.96 -3.64
N LEU A 270 -13.58 9.95 -4.44
CA LEU A 270 -13.81 10.10 -5.88
C LEU A 270 -14.93 11.09 -6.18
N SER A 271 -16.04 11.00 -5.44
CA SER A 271 -17.19 11.91 -5.57
C SER A 271 -16.80 13.38 -5.42
N GLY A 272 -15.89 13.69 -4.48
CA GLY A 272 -15.46 15.06 -4.23
C GLY A 272 -14.66 15.69 -5.38
N THR A 273 -14.01 14.88 -6.21
CA THR A 273 -13.28 15.39 -7.40
C THR A 273 -14.21 15.85 -8.52
N LEU A 274 -15.44 15.31 -8.57
CA LEU A 274 -16.39 15.62 -9.65
C LEU A 274 -17.07 16.97 -9.49
N SER A 275 -16.97 17.63 -8.33
CA SER A 275 -17.50 18.99 -8.12
C SER A 275 -18.99 19.15 -8.47
N GLY A 276 -19.80 18.10 -8.30
CA GLY A 276 -21.23 18.10 -8.64
C GLY A 276 -21.57 17.48 -9.99
N ASP A 277 -20.57 17.27 -10.85
CA ASP A 277 -20.75 16.57 -12.12
C ASP A 277 -21.10 15.10 -11.90
N LYS A 278 -21.74 14.50 -12.91
CA LYS A 278 -22.08 13.08 -12.97
C LYS A 278 -21.33 12.39 -14.09
N VAL A 279 -20.95 11.15 -13.84
CA VAL A 279 -20.39 10.23 -14.84
C VAL A 279 -21.55 9.48 -15.47
N CYS A 280 -21.73 9.60 -16.79
CA CYS A 280 -22.75 8.85 -17.52
C CYS A 280 -22.31 7.40 -17.77
N ASP A 281 -23.25 6.53 -18.08
CA ASP A 281 -23.04 5.07 -18.14
C ASP A 281 -21.96 4.66 -19.15
N ASP A 282 -21.92 5.28 -20.33
CA ASP A 282 -20.86 5.03 -21.33
C ASP A 282 -19.45 5.29 -20.77
N LYS A 283 -19.26 6.41 -20.04
CA LYS A 283 -17.98 6.73 -19.40
C LYS A 283 -17.68 5.75 -18.27
N ALA A 284 -18.68 5.42 -17.47
CA ALA A 284 -18.55 4.48 -16.36
C ALA A 284 -18.11 3.09 -16.84
N LEU A 285 -18.73 2.56 -17.89
CA LEU A 285 -18.39 1.28 -18.49
C LEU A 285 -16.96 1.25 -19.04
N LYS A 286 -16.49 2.32 -19.69
CA LYS A 286 -15.10 2.43 -20.16
C LYS A 286 -14.10 2.38 -19.01
N LEU A 287 -14.37 3.13 -17.93
CA LEU A 287 -13.54 3.13 -16.73
C LEU A 287 -13.50 1.76 -16.04
N ILE A 288 -14.64 1.09 -15.89
CA ILE A 288 -14.72 -0.27 -15.33
C ILE A 288 -13.99 -1.27 -16.23
N SER A 289 -14.15 -1.18 -17.54
CA SER A 289 -13.44 -2.05 -18.49
C SER A 289 -11.92 -1.93 -18.38
N ALA A 290 -11.40 -0.70 -18.28
CA ALA A 290 -9.98 -0.45 -18.06
C ALA A 290 -9.51 -0.95 -16.68
N GLY A 291 -10.36 -0.83 -15.65
CA GLY A 291 -10.11 -1.39 -14.31
C GLY A 291 -10.10 -2.92 -14.28
N ILE A 292 -10.97 -3.58 -15.05
CA ILE A 292 -10.98 -5.04 -15.20
C ILE A 292 -9.66 -5.48 -15.82
N LYS A 293 -9.22 -4.82 -16.90
CA LYS A 293 -7.92 -5.11 -17.53
C LYS A 293 -6.75 -4.95 -16.56
N SER A 294 -6.76 -3.87 -15.76
CA SER A 294 -5.78 -3.65 -14.69
C SER A 294 -5.73 -4.80 -13.67
N LEU A 295 -6.88 -5.31 -13.22
CA LEU A 295 -6.96 -6.45 -12.31
C LEU A 295 -6.57 -7.77 -13.00
N LYS A 296 -6.94 -7.98 -14.27
CA LYS A 296 -6.50 -9.14 -15.07
C LYS A 296 -4.98 -9.18 -15.23
N ASN A 297 -4.32 -8.04 -15.41
CA ASN A 297 -2.85 -7.97 -15.44
C ASN A 297 -2.23 -8.34 -14.08
N LEU A 298 -2.93 -8.06 -12.97
CA LEU A 298 -2.61 -8.60 -11.66
C LEU A 298 -3.04 -10.07 -11.49
N GLY A 299 -3.50 -10.77 -12.53
CA GLY A 299 -3.93 -12.16 -12.47
C GLY A 299 -5.27 -12.37 -11.76
N TYR A 300 -6.15 -11.36 -11.73
CA TYR A 300 -7.50 -11.46 -11.17
C TYR A 300 -8.54 -11.08 -12.21
N ASP A 301 -9.17 -12.08 -12.83
CA ASP A 301 -10.29 -11.87 -13.73
C ASP A 301 -11.60 -11.82 -12.94
N ILE A 302 -12.04 -10.62 -12.61
CA ILE A 302 -13.27 -10.44 -11.83
C ILE A 302 -14.54 -10.75 -12.63
N THR A 303 -14.45 -10.88 -13.96
CA THR A 303 -15.63 -11.11 -14.81
C THR A 303 -16.19 -12.53 -14.69
N GLU A 304 -15.42 -13.45 -14.09
CA GLU A 304 -15.85 -14.81 -13.79
C GLU A 304 -16.82 -14.86 -12.58
N THR A 305 -16.84 -13.82 -11.75
CA THR A 305 -17.60 -13.81 -10.48
C THR A 305 -18.53 -12.62 -10.33
N VAL A 306 -18.29 -11.53 -11.07
CA VAL A 306 -19.02 -10.27 -10.93
C VAL A 306 -19.69 -9.88 -12.26
N ASP A 307 -20.98 -9.55 -12.20
CA ASP A 307 -21.69 -8.91 -13.32
C ASP A 307 -21.16 -7.48 -13.51
N VAL A 308 -20.64 -7.21 -14.70
CA VAL A 308 -19.98 -5.93 -15.02
C VAL A 308 -20.99 -4.77 -15.03
N ASN A 309 -22.22 -4.99 -15.47
CA ASN A 309 -23.24 -3.96 -15.49
C ASN A 309 -23.70 -3.63 -14.07
N GLU A 310 -23.94 -4.65 -13.24
CA GLU A 310 -24.28 -4.47 -11.83
C GLU A 310 -23.16 -3.74 -11.08
N LEU A 311 -21.91 -4.17 -11.25
CA LEU A 311 -20.74 -3.51 -10.67
C LEU A 311 -20.66 -2.04 -11.05
N THR A 312 -20.84 -1.75 -12.34
CA THR A 312 -20.81 -0.39 -12.88
C THR A 312 -21.90 0.47 -12.25
N GLU A 313 -23.14 -0.02 -12.23
CA GLU A 313 -24.27 0.70 -11.62
C GLU A 313 -24.01 0.94 -10.13
N GLN A 314 -23.64 -0.09 -9.38
CA GLN A 314 -23.45 -0.01 -7.93
C GLN A 314 -22.36 1.00 -7.54
N ILE A 315 -21.24 1.03 -8.27
CA ILE A 315 -20.15 1.98 -8.00
C ILE A 315 -20.55 3.39 -8.43
N PHE A 316 -20.96 3.59 -9.68
CA PHE A 316 -21.14 4.93 -10.23
C PHE A 316 -22.41 5.63 -9.78
N ARG A 317 -23.47 4.88 -9.44
CA ARG A 317 -24.66 5.46 -8.78
C ARG A 317 -24.28 6.13 -7.46
N GLN A 318 -23.43 5.48 -6.67
CA GLN A 318 -22.99 6.04 -5.39
C GLN A 318 -22.02 7.21 -5.56
N ILE A 319 -21.09 7.13 -6.52
CA ILE A 319 -20.20 8.26 -6.84
C ILE A 319 -21.01 9.48 -7.29
N ASN A 320 -21.97 9.31 -8.21
CA ASN A 320 -22.79 10.40 -8.72
C ASN A 320 -23.69 11.03 -7.64
N ASN A 321 -24.28 10.19 -6.79
CA ASN A 321 -25.07 10.67 -5.64
C ASN A 321 -24.19 11.41 -4.63
N GLY A 322 -23.01 10.88 -4.33
CA GLY A 322 -22.02 11.51 -3.47
C GLY A 322 -21.57 12.86 -4.01
N SER A 323 -21.28 12.96 -5.30
CA SER A 323 -20.88 14.20 -5.99
C SER A 323 -21.95 15.27 -5.83
N SER A 324 -23.22 14.91 -6.11
CA SER A 324 -24.37 15.80 -5.96
C SER A 324 -24.58 16.25 -4.51
N GLN A 325 -24.35 15.37 -3.53
CA GLN A 325 -24.44 15.71 -2.11
C GLN A 325 -23.33 16.67 -1.68
N ILE A 326 -22.08 16.38 -2.06
CA ILE A 326 -20.91 17.21 -1.71
C ILE A 326 -21.08 18.62 -2.30
N ALA A 327 -21.51 18.73 -3.56
CA ALA A 327 -21.77 20.03 -4.19
C ALA A 327 -22.82 20.87 -3.43
N ARG A 328 -23.87 20.24 -2.90
CA ARG A 328 -24.86 20.93 -2.04
C ARG A 328 -24.26 21.41 -0.74
N GLU A 329 -23.43 20.61 -0.08
CA GLU A 329 -22.76 21.02 1.16
C GLU A 329 -21.72 22.12 0.90
N ILE A 330 -20.99 22.08 -0.22
CA ILE A 330 -20.08 23.17 -0.63
C ILE A 330 -20.85 24.48 -0.87
N LYS A 331 -22.02 24.41 -1.52
CA LYS A 331 -22.88 25.61 -1.69
C LYS A 331 -23.35 26.17 -0.35
N ARG A 332 -23.65 25.32 0.64
CA ARG A 332 -24.01 25.74 2.00
C ARG A 332 -22.82 26.38 2.71
N PHE A 333 -21.64 25.78 2.58
CA PHE A 333 -20.39 26.30 3.13
C PHE A 333 -20.06 27.70 2.57
N LYS A 334 -20.15 27.88 1.25
CA LYS A 334 -19.95 29.19 0.59
C LYS A 334 -20.92 30.26 1.11
N ARG A 335 -22.20 29.90 1.31
CA ARG A 335 -23.17 30.83 1.93
C ARG A 335 -22.80 31.20 3.38
N ALA A 336 -22.34 30.23 4.16
CA ALA A 336 -21.87 30.48 5.52
C ALA A 336 -20.63 31.40 5.54
N LEU A 337 -19.73 31.28 4.56
CA LEU A 337 -18.64 32.24 4.35
C LEU A 337 -19.16 33.65 4.08
N SER A 338 -20.08 33.81 3.11
CA SER A 338 -20.66 35.12 2.78
C SER A 338 -21.38 35.78 3.96
N ASN A 339 -21.94 34.98 4.87
CA ASN A 339 -22.60 35.44 6.09
C ASN A 339 -21.63 35.70 7.27
N ASN A 340 -20.31 35.54 7.07
CA ASN A 340 -19.30 35.62 8.14
C ASN A 340 -19.58 34.65 9.31
N GLU A 341 -20.10 33.46 9.04
CA GLU A 341 -20.40 32.44 10.06
C GLU A 341 -19.17 31.60 10.45
N ILE A 342 -18.10 31.62 9.64
CA ILE A 342 -16.88 30.83 9.86
C ILE A 342 -15.78 31.76 10.34
N LYS A 343 -15.40 31.66 11.61
CA LYS A 343 -14.45 32.60 12.25
C LYS A 343 -13.26 31.91 12.90
N SER A 344 -13.34 30.59 13.11
CA SER A 344 -12.37 29.85 13.89
C SER A 344 -12.10 28.45 13.32
N SER A 345 -10.99 27.86 13.75
CA SER A 345 -10.67 26.45 13.44
C SER A 345 -11.72 25.48 13.97
N LYS A 346 -12.44 25.87 15.05
CA LYS A 346 -13.52 25.07 15.61
C LYS A 346 -14.71 24.96 14.64
N ASP A 347 -15.05 26.05 13.96
CA ASP A 347 -16.15 26.06 12.98
C ASP A 347 -15.80 25.15 11.80
N LEU A 348 -14.58 25.27 11.26
CA LEU A 348 -14.08 24.41 10.18
C LEU A 348 -14.09 22.93 10.58
N LYS A 349 -13.70 22.63 11.82
CA LYS A 349 -13.74 21.27 12.36
C LYS A 349 -15.18 20.74 12.45
N GLN A 350 -16.13 21.57 12.87
CA GLN A 350 -17.55 21.20 12.90
C GLN A 350 -18.09 20.88 11.50
N TRP A 351 -17.77 21.69 10.49
CA TRP A 351 -18.11 21.40 9.10
C TRP A 351 -17.49 20.09 8.59
N ASN A 352 -16.27 19.79 9.01
CA ASN A 352 -15.62 18.51 8.69
C ASN A 352 -16.34 17.32 9.33
N GLU A 353 -16.62 17.38 10.63
CA GLU A 353 -17.19 16.26 11.40
C GLU A 353 -18.68 16.02 11.10
N GLU A 354 -19.49 17.09 11.01
CA GLU A 354 -20.94 16.98 10.87
C GLU A 354 -21.39 16.91 9.40
N ARG A 355 -20.70 17.60 8.48
CA ARG A 355 -21.07 17.66 7.05
C ARG A 355 -20.14 16.83 6.17
N GLY A 356 -19.04 16.33 6.72
CA GLY A 356 -18.08 15.49 6.02
C GLY A 356 -17.28 16.23 4.95
N LEU A 357 -17.23 17.56 4.95
CA LEU A 357 -16.42 18.33 4.00
C LEU A 357 -14.94 18.24 4.40
N THR A 358 -14.06 17.82 3.50
CA THR A 358 -12.63 17.80 3.82
C THR A 358 -12.09 19.23 3.90
N TYR A 359 -11.01 19.45 4.67
CA TYR A 359 -10.34 20.76 4.71
C TYR A 359 -9.84 21.21 3.35
N GLU A 360 -9.45 20.28 2.48
CA GLU A 360 -9.04 20.57 1.11
C GLU A 360 -10.19 21.12 0.27
N TRP A 361 -11.38 20.51 0.34
CA TRP A 361 -12.55 21.00 -0.38
C TRP A 361 -13.04 22.34 0.15
N MET A 362 -13.03 22.51 1.48
CA MET A 362 -13.37 23.79 2.10
C MET A 362 -12.39 24.88 1.67
N ARG A 363 -11.08 24.61 1.67
CA ARG A 363 -10.06 25.58 1.24
C ARG A 363 -10.28 26.02 -0.20
N LYS A 364 -10.44 25.07 -1.12
CA LYS A 364 -10.76 25.37 -2.53
C LYS A 364 -12.05 26.21 -2.66
N ALA A 365 -13.09 25.84 -1.91
CA ALA A 365 -14.34 26.60 -1.93
C ALA A 365 -14.19 28.02 -1.35
N SER A 366 -13.33 28.23 -0.36
CA SER A 366 -13.00 29.56 0.17
C SER A 366 -12.22 30.39 -0.83
N GLU A 367 -11.21 29.80 -1.49
CA GLU A 367 -10.41 30.44 -2.53
C GLU A 367 -11.28 30.89 -3.71
N ASP A 368 -12.26 30.08 -4.13
CA ASP A 368 -13.24 30.43 -5.17
C ASP A 368 -14.09 31.67 -4.80
N GLU A 369 -14.32 31.91 -3.51
CA GLU A 369 -15.05 33.08 -3.00
C GLU A 369 -14.12 34.25 -2.63
N GLY A 370 -12.82 34.13 -2.93
CA GLY A 370 -11.81 35.16 -2.62
C GLY A 370 -11.41 35.25 -1.14
N VAL A 371 -11.68 34.20 -0.35
CA VAL A 371 -11.35 34.13 1.08
C VAL A 371 -10.14 33.23 1.29
N TYR A 372 -9.00 33.81 1.67
CA TYR A 372 -7.73 33.10 1.81
C TYR A 372 -7.29 32.89 3.28
N ASP A 373 -7.68 33.79 4.18
CA ASP A 373 -7.15 33.86 5.56
C ASP A 373 -8.02 33.13 6.59
N LEU A 374 -8.48 31.92 6.27
CA LEU A 374 -9.21 31.10 7.24
C LEU A 374 -8.26 30.28 8.11
N PRO A 375 -8.55 30.12 9.41
CA PRO A 375 -7.69 29.40 10.35
C PRO A 375 -7.86 27.87 10.20
N PHE A 376 -7.54 27.33 9.03
CA PHE A 376 -7.55 25.88 8.79
C PHE A 376 -6.59 25.18 9.76
N PRO A 377 -7.00 24.07 10.40
CA PRO A 377 -6.10 23.30 11.23
C PRO A 377 -4.87 22.84 10.45
N GLU A 378 -3.69 22.95 11.05
CA GLU A 378 -2.50 22.32 10.50
C GLU A 378 -2.68 20.81 10.50
N ILE A 379 -2.58 20.21 9.32
CA ILE A 379 -2.60 18.75 9.19
C ILE A 379 -1.16 18.29 9.39
N GLU A 380 -0.87 17.72 10.56
CA GLU A 380 0.44 17.13 10.83
C GLU A 380 0.74 16.04 9.80
N LYS A 381 1.73 16.28 8.92
CA LYS A 381 2.17 15.27 7.96
C LYS A 381 2.91 14.18 8.70
N ARG A 382 2.24 13.05 8.91
CA ARG A 382 2.90 11.84 9.45
C ARG A 382 3.98 11.40 8.47
N PHE A 383 5.22 11.34 8.96
CA PHE A 383 6.34 10.81 8.20
C PHE A 383 6.17 9.30 7.98
N TRP A 384 6.09 8.89 6.73
CA TRP A 384 6.12 7.49 6.32
C TRP A 384 7.28 7.26 5.37
N LEU A 385 8.31 6.52 5.82
CA LEU A 385 9.53 6.27 5.04
C LEU A 385 9.23 5.89 3.57
N ARG A 386 8.27 5.00 3.34
CA ARG A 386 7.89 4.57 1.97
C ARG A 386 7.45 5.73 1.07
N ASN A 387 6.70 6.68 1.61
CA ASN A 387 6.16 7.81 0.85
C ASN A 387 7.27 8.76 0.40
N GLU A 388 8.35 8.83 1.19
CA GLU A 388 9.50 9.69 0.92
C GLU A 388 10.56 9.04 0.02
N CYS A 389 10.46 7.72 -0.23
CA CYS A 389 11.48 6.98 -0.96
C CYS A 389 11.49 7.27 -2.48
N TYR A 390 10.38 7.71 -3.06
CA TYR A 390 10.27 7.92 -4.50
C TYR A 390 9.32 9.07 -4.82
N SER A 391 9.74 10.00 -5.67
CA SER A 391 8.95 11.19 -6.03
C SER A 391 8.34 11.09 -7.43
N PHE A 392 7.25 11.80 -7.69
CA PHE A 392 6.77 12.03 -9.05
C PHE A 392 7.70 12.98 -9.83
N ASP A 393 8.37 13.90 -9.14
CA ASP A 393 9.33 14.83 -9.72
C ASP A 393 10.71 14.16 -9.82
N THR A 394 11.15 13.89 -11.04
CA THR A 394 12.45 13.26 -11.32
C THR A 394 13.63 14.14 -10.92
N ASN A 395 13.42 15.44 -10.72
CA ASN A 395 14.45 16.36 -10.23
C ASN A 395 14.69 16.24 -8.72
N GLN A 396 13.74 15.68 -7.97
CA GLN A 396 13.91 15.38 -6.55
C GLN A 396 14.71 14.09 -6.35
N LYS A 397 15.97 14.12 -6.79
CA LYS A 397 16.86 12.96 -6.76
C LYS A 397 17.43 12.73 -5.37
N ILE A 398 17.31 11.49 -4.89
CA ILE A 398 18.05 11.02 -3.71
C ILE A 398 19.49 10.72 -4.16
N THR A 399 20.43 11.61 -3.81
CA THR A 399 21.83 11.53 -4.22
C THR A 399 22.65 10.55 -3.38
N ASP A 400 22.34 10.45 -2.09
CA ASP A 400 22.92 9.45 -1.17
C ASP A 400 21.80 8.61 -0.54
N PRO A 401 21.44 7.48 -1.16
CA PRO A 401 20.40 6.59 -0.66
C PRO A 401 20.67 6.02 0.74
N VAL A 402 21.94 5.77 1.09
CA VAL A 402 22.32 5.23 2.40
C VAL A 402 22.08 6.29 3.47
N GLN A 403 22.57 7.51 3.25
CA GLN A 403 22.38 8.60 4.21
C GLN A 403 20.91 9.01 4.34
N PHE A 404 20.17 9.00 3.23
CA PHE A 404 18.73 9.21 3.24
C PHE A 404 18.02 8.21 4.18
N LEU A 405 18.30 6.91 4.03
CA LEU A 405 17.69 5.86 4.86
C LEU A 405 18.08 5.97 6.33
N LYS A 406 19.34 6.31 6.65
CA LYS A 406 19.79 6.59 8.03
C LYS A 406 18.99 7.73 8.67
N ASN A 407 18.84 8.84 7.94
CA ASN A 407 18.09 10.01 8.40
C ASN A 407 16.60 9.69 8.60
N ALA A 408 16.01 8.94 7.67
CA ALA A 408 14.61 8.54 7.71
C ALA A 408 14.30 7.62 8.90
N GLU A 409 15.12 6.60 9.16
CA GLU A 409 14.94 5.73 10.32
C GLU A 409 15.17 6.48 11.64
N SER A 410 16.13 7.41 11.69
CA SER A 410 16.34 8.28 12.87
C SER A 410 15.11 9.15 13.18
N LYS A 411 14.45 9.71 12.15
CA LYS A 411 13.16 10.42 12.32
C LYS A 411 12.08 9.49 12.86
N ARG A 412 12.00 8.25 12.36
CA ARG A 412 11.05 7.24 12.84
C ARG A 412 11.29 6.89 14.31
N MET A 413 12.53 6.66 14.73
CA MET A 413 12.87 6.34 16.12
C MET A 413 12.55 7.49 17.08
N LYS A 414 12.87 8.74 16.71
CA LYS A 414 12.49 9.92 17.50
C LYS A 414 10.97 10.05 17.68
N GLY A 415 10.19 9.71 16.65
CA GLY A 415 8.73 9.69 16.74
C GLY A 415 8.18 8.53 17.58
N VAL A 416 8.85 7.38 17.60
CA VAL A 416 8.47 6.21 18.42
C VAL A 416 8.80 6.43 19.90
N MET A 417 9.87 7.13 20.24
CA MET A 417 10.25 7.44 21.63
C MET A 417 9.46 8.60 22.26
N LYS A 418 8.65 9.32 21.47
CA LYS A 418 7.78 10.42 21.95
C LYS A 418 6.34 9.98 22.28
N ASN A 419 5.98 8.74 21.92
CA ASN A 419 4.70 8.10 22.24
C ASN A 419 4.95 6.98 23.25
#